data_AF-A0A936QDN0-F1
#
_entry.id   AF-A0A936QDN0-F1
#
_cell.length_a   1.000
_cell.length_b   1.000
_cell.length_c   1.000
_cell.angle_alpha   90.00
_cell.angle_beta   90.00
_cell.angle_gamma   90.00
#
_symmetry.space_group_name_H-M   'P 1'
#
loop_
_entity.id
_entity.type
_entity.pdbx_description
1 polymer ?
#
loop_
_entity_poly.entity_id
_entity_poly.type
_entity_poly.pdbx_seq_one_letter_code
_entity_poly.pdbx_strand_id
1 'polypeptide(L)'
;MPPQRVTTLHDAGVSFDVVERYRQRAEAGTLGIRVYAMLSASNEELEKSAAKARVVGAGRNHLTVRAIKRLADGALGSRGAWLLAPYADAPGAPG
;
A
#
# COMPACT_ATOMS: atom_id res chain seq x y z
N MET A 1 3.20 16.67 -21.53
CA MET A 1 2.48 15.40 -21.36
C MET A 1 1.00 15.69 -21.27
N PRO A 2 0.13 14.99 -22.03
CA PRO A 2 -1.31 15.08 -21.80
C PRO A 2 -1.68 14.53 -20.41
N PRO A 3 -2.77 15.01 -19.80
CA PRO A 3 -3.22 14.50 -18.50
C PRO A 3 -3.60 13.02 -18.61
N GLN A 4 -3.02 12.20 -17.74
CA GLN A 4 -3.31 10.77 -17.67
C GLN A 4 -4.69 10.58 -17.02
N ARG A 5 -5.60 9.85 -17.68
CA ARG A 5 -7.00 9.63 -17.25
C ARG A 5 -7.10 8.61 -16.10
N VAL A 6 -6.39 8.82 -15.00
CA VAL A 6 -6.45 7.98 -13.81
C VAL A 6 -7.51 8.53 -12.85
N THR A 7 -8.51 7.71 -12.53
CA THR A 7 -9.62 8.12 -11.65
C THR A 7 -9.60 7.45 -10.29
N THR A 8 -8.71 6.47 -10.09
CA THR A 8 -8.54 5.71 -8.84
C THR A 8 -7.11 5.21 -8.77
N LEU A 9 -6.56 5.16 -7.56
CA LEU A 9 -5.29 4.52 -7.28
C LEU A 9 -5.44 3.48 -6.16
N HIS A 10 -4.61 2.45 -6.23
CA HIS A 10 -4.39 1.51 -5.13
C HIS A 10 -3.08 1.90 -4.46
N ASP A 11 -3.14 2.39 -3.23
CA ASP A 11 -1.95 2.79 -2.48
C ASP A 11 -1.49 1.65 -1.58
N ALA A 12 -0.32 1.10 -1.88
CA ALA A 12 0.18 -0.11 -1.26
C ALA A 12 1.18 0.20 -0.16
N GLY A 13 0.87 -0.21 1.07
CA GLY A 13 1.81 -0.16 2.19
C GLY A 13 1.78 1.15 2.97
N VAL A 14 0.61 1.76 3.11
CA VAL A 14 0.43 2.98 3.89
C VAL A 14 0.47 2.71 5.39
N SER A 15 0.91 3.70 6.17
CA SER A 15 0.86 3.67 7.63
C SER A 15 -0.54 4.06 8.16
N PHE A 16 -0.77 3.84 9.46
CA PHE A 16 -2.00 4.28 10.13
C PHE A 16 -2.18 5.81 10.11
N ASP A 17 -1.11 6.59 10.26
CA ASP A 17 -1.15 8.06 10.15
C ASP A 17 -1.63 8.50 8.77
N VAL A 18 -1.11 7.89 7.70
CA VAL A 18 -1.52 8.20 6.33
C VAL A 18 -2.99 7.86 6.12
N VAL A 19 -3.47 6.73 6.64
CA VAL A 19 -4.90 6.38 6.61
C VAL A 19 -5.76 7.44 7.28
N GLU A 20 -5.36 7.95 8.44
CA GLU A 20 -6.12 8.98 9.15
C GLU A 20 -6.14 10.30 8.35
N ARG A 21 -5.01 10.70 7.75
CA ARG A 21 -4.96 11.87 6.86
C ARG A 21 -5.85 11.70 5.63
N TYR A 22 -5.87 10.51 5.04
CA TYR A 22 -6.79 10.19 3.95
C TYR A 22 -8.24 10.26 4.38
N ARG A 23 -8.58 9.75 5.57
CA ARG A 23 -9.94 9.77 6.11
C ARG A 23 -10.41 11.21 6.28
N GLN A 24 -9.61 12.04 6.93
CA GLN A 24 -9.91 13.47 7.12
C GLN A 24 -10.11 14.20 5.79
N ARG A 25 -9.23 13.96 4.81
CA ARG A 25 -9.36 14.56 3.47
C ARG A 25 -10.56 14.03 2.68
N ALA A 26 -10.87 12.74 2.80
CA ALA A 26 -12.04 12.15 2.14
C ALA A 26 -13.33 12.75 2.72
N GLU A 27 -13.45 12.81 4.05
CA GLU A 27 -14.59 13.41 4.75
C GLU A 27 -14.73 14.91 4.44
N ALA A 28 -13.63 15.64 4.32
CA ALA A 28 -13.62 17.03 3.87
C ALA A 28 -13.85 17.21 2.36
N GLY A 29 -13.91 16.13 1.57
CA GLY A 29 -14.07 16.19 0.12
C GLY A 29 -12.86 16.71 -0.66
N THR A 30 -11.67 16.73 -0.04
CA THR A 30 -10.43 17.32 -0.59
C THR A 30 -9.38 16.27 -0.99
N LEU A 31 -9.67 14.97 -0.87
CA LEU A 31 -8.75 13.89 -1.27
C LEU A 31 -8.42 13.90 -2.78
N GLY A 32 -9.30 14.47 -3.61
CA GLY A 32 -9.05 14.74 -5.04
C GLY A 32 -9.15 13.54 -5.98
N ILE A 33 -8.82 12.34 -5.51
CA ILE A 33 -8.93 11.08 -6.25
C ILE A 33 -9.45 9.97 -5.33
N ARG A 34 -10.06 8.93 -5.91
CA ARG A 34 -10.45 7.72 -5.17
C ARG A 34 -9.23 6.90 -4.80
N VAL A 35 -9.11 6.52 -3.54
CA VAL A 35 -7.97 5.77 -2.98
C VAL A 35 -8.46 4.46 -2.37
N TYR A 36 -7.85 3.36 -2.83
CA TYR A 36 -7.92 2.06 -2.18
C TYR A 36 -6.60 1.81 -1.45
N ALA A 37 -6.56 1.98 -0.13
CA ALA A 37 -5.33 1.89 0.64
C ALA A 37 -5.13 0.50 1.27
N MET A 38 -3.87 0.06 1.30
CA MET A 38 -3.43 -1.19 1.92
C MET A 38 -2.45 -0.89 3.06
N LEU A 39 -2.77 -1.29 4.29
CA LEU A 39 -1.91 -1.04 5.45
C LEU A 39 -0.62 -1.85 5.38
N SER A 40 0.49 -1.26 5.81
CA SER A 40 1.73 -1.96 6.16
C SER A 40 2.21 -1.50 7.53
N ALA A 41 2.33 -2.46 8.44
CA ALA A 41 2.81 -2.31 9.80
C ALA A 41 3.20 -3.70 10.32
N SER A 42 3.78 -3.77 11.52
CA SER A 42 4.07 -5.06 12.16
C SER A 42 2.80 -5.87 12.41
N ASN A 43 2.94 -7.19 12.54
CA ASN A 43 1.80 -8.07 12.86
C ASN A 43 1.13 -7.67 14.18
N GLU A 44 1.92 -7.31 15.20
CA GLU A 44 1.43 -6.86 16.50
C GLU A 44 0.58 -5.58 16.38
N GLU A 45 1.04 -4.58 15.62
CA GLU A 45 0.28 -3.36 15.41
C GLU A 45 -1.02 -3.61 14.64
N LEU A 46 -0.99 -4.49 13.64
CA LEU A 46 -2.16 -4.81 12.83
C LEU A 46 -3.20 -5.58 13.64
N GLU A 47 -2.78 -6.53 14.46
CA GLU A 47 -3.68 -7.23 15.37
C GLU A 47 -4.38 -6.25 16.32
N LYS A 48 -3.63 -5.27 16.87
CA LYS A 48 -4.18 -4.26 17.78
C LYS A 48 -5.08 -3.22 17.10
N SER A 49 -4.77 -2.82 15.86
CA SER A 49 -5.29 -1.56 15.29
C SER A 49 -5.91 -1.67 13.90
N ALA A 50 -5.69 -2.74 13.13
CA ALA A 50 -6.19 -2.82 11.75
C ALA A 50 -7.72 -2.78 11.67
N ALA A 51 -8.41 -3.39 12.64
CA ALA A 51 -9.87 -3.36 12.70
C ALA A 51 -10.41 -1.92 12.86
N LYS A 52 -9.75 -1.09 13.68
CA LYS A 52 -10.12 0.31 13.90
C LYS A 52 -9.82 1.18 12.68
N ALA A 53 -8.74 0.87 11.96
CA ALA A 53 -8.33 1.58 10.76
C ALA A 53 -9.13 1.18 9.50
N ARG A 54 -10.00 0.18 9.59
CA ARG A 54 -10.82 -0.27 8.46
C ARG A 54 -11.86 0.79 8.11
N VAL A 55 -11.85 1.22 6.85
CA VAL A 55 -12.78 2.21 6.30
C VAL A 55 -13.35 1.69 4.99
N VAL A 56 -14.66 1.81 4.78
CA VAL A 56 -15.29 1.41 3.51
C VAL A 56 -16.17 2.54 3.02
N GLY A 57 -15.79 3.17 1.91
CA GLY A 57 -16.62 4.15 1.21
C GLY A 57 -16.64 5.58 1.79
N ALA A 58 -15.65 5.99 2.59
CA ALA A 58 -15.63 7.34 3.16
C ALA A 58 -15.52 8.44 2.09
N GLY A 59 -16.11 9.61 2.37
CA GLY A 59 -16.01 10.78 1.49
C GLY A 59 -16.63 10.58 0.11
N ARG A 60 -17.87 10.10 0.03
CA ARG A 60 -18.52 9.72 -1.25
C ARG A 60 -17.68 8.69 -2.02
N ASN A 61 -17.33 7.59 -1.38
CA ASN A 61 -16.52 6.50 -1.96
C ASN A 61 -15.10 6.92 -2.42
N HIS A 62 -14.54 7.98 -1.85
CA HIS A 62 -13.17 8.40 -2.16
C HIS A 62 -12.10 7.66 -1.35
N LEU A 63 -12.46 7.01 -0.25
CA LEU A 63 -11.51 6.19 0.51
C LEU A 63 -12.09 4.83 0.87
N THR A 64 -11.28 3.79 0.66
CA THR A 64 -11.46 2.45 1.22
C THR A 64 -10.14 1.93 1.76
N VAL A 65 -10.14 1.43 2.99
CA VAL A 65 -9.02 0.80 3.68
C VAL A 65 -9.49 -0.56 4.18
N ARG A 66 -9.16 -1.62 3.44
CA ARG A 66 -9.62 -2.99 3.75
C ARG A 66 -8.63 -4.09 3.35
N ALA A 67 -7.38 -3.71 3.11
CA ALA A 67 -6.33 -4.63 2.68
C ALA A 67 -5.05 -4.37 3.46
N ILE A 68 -4.19 -5.38 3.48
CA ILE A 68 -2.87 -5.33 4.09
C ILE A 68 -1.86 -5.66 2.98
N LYS A 69 -0.79 -4.88 2.87
CA LYS A 69 0.33 -5.14 1.98
C LYS A 69 1.43 -5.87 2.76
N ARG A 70 2.01 -6.88 2.13
CA ARG A 70 3.21 -7.60 2.57
C ARG A 70 4.22 -7.68 1.45
N LEU A 71 5.48 -7.77 1.84
CA LEU A 71 6.60 -8.12 0.98
C LEU A 71 7.11 -9.48 1.42
N ALA A 72 7.34 -10.38 0.47
CA ALA A 72 7.96 -11.66 0.72
C ALA A 72 9.48 -11.58 0.52
N ASP A 73 9.90 -10.80 -0.47
CA ASP A 73 11.27 -10.61 -0.91
C ASP A 73 11.51 -9.15 -1.37
N GLY A 74 12.72 -8.88 -1.84
CA GLY A 74 13.15 -7.58 -2.36
C GLY A 74 13.04 -7.46 -3.88
N ALA A 75 13.80 -6.54 -4.46
CA ALA A 75 13.80 -6.28 -5.89
C ALA A 75 14.93 -7.01 -6.62
N LEU A 76 14.73 -7.29 -7.92
CA LEU A 76 15.76 -7.87 -8.80
C LEU A 76 16.99 -6.96 -8.90
N GLY A 77 16.80 -5.65 -9.09
CA GLY A 77 17.91 -4.70 -9.28
C GLY A 77 18.84 -4.58 -8.07
N SER A 78 18.32 -4.80 -6.86
CA SER A 78 19.10 -4.84 -5.63
C SER A 78 19.57 -6.25 -5.25
N ARG A 79 19.24 -7.27 -6.06
CA ARG A 79 19.45 -8.69 -5.77
C ARG A 79 18.86 -9.14 -4.43
N GLY A 80 17.70 -8.58 -4.09
CA GLY A 80 16.94 -8.94 -2.91
C GLY A 80 15.72 -9.81 -3.19
N ALA A 81 15.35 -9.98 -4.47
CA ALA A 81 14.26 -10.89 -4.85
C ALA A 81 14.71 -12.34 -4.65
N TRP A 82 13.78 -13.20 -4.23
CA TRP A 82 14.04 -14.60 -3.96
C TRP A 82 13.76 -15.46 -5.20
N LEU A 83 14.82 -16.01 -5.77
CA LEU A 83 14.85 -16.86 -6.95
C LEU A 83 15.02 -18.33 -6.58
N LEU A 84 14.51 -19.21 -7.44
CA LEU A 84 14.70 -20.66 -7.30
C LEU A 84 16.13 -21.12 -7.64
N ALA A 85 16.91 -20.26 -8.30
CA ALA A 85 18.29 -20.47 -8.68
C ALA A 85 19.06 -19.14 -8.60
N PRO A 86 20.39 -19.14 -8.45
CA PRO A 86 21.16 -17.91 -8.35
C PRO A 86 20.94 -16.95 -9.53
N TYR A 87 21.14 -15.66 -9.25
CA TYR A 87 21.10 -14.62 -10.28
C TYR A 87 22.11 -14.94 -11.40
N ALA A 88 21.66 -14.89 -12.66
CA ALA A 88 22.52 -15.16 -13.82
C ALA A 88 23.70 -14.19 -13.92
N ASP A 89 23.49 -12.93 -13.52
CA ASP A 89 24.49 -11.86 -13.50
C ASP A 89 25.22 -11.76 -12.15
N ALA A 90 24.84 -12.56 -11.15
CA ALA A 90 25.50 -12.62 -9.84
C ALA A 90 25.35 -14.00 -9.19
N PRO A 91 26.08 -15.03 -9.67
CA PRO A 91 25.91 -16.41 -9.22
C PRO A 91 26.24 -16.66 -7.73
N GLY A 92 26.95 -15.72 -7.08
CA GLY A 92 27.27 -15.76 -5.65
C GLY A 92 26.31 -15.00 -4.75
N ALA A 93 25.33 -14.27 -5.32
CA ALA A 93 24.25 -13.71 -4.54
C ALA A 93 23.26 -14.83 -4.17
N PRO A 94 22.66 -14.79 -2.96
CA PRO A 94 21.58 -15.70 -2.64
C PRO A 94 20.49 -15.55 -3.70
N GLY A 95 20.14 -16.68 -4.31
CA GLY A 95 18.91 -16.83 -5.08
C GLY A 95 17.77 -16.68 -4.12
#